data_AF-A0A7K9CAP0-F1
#
_entry.id   AF-A0A7K9CAP0-F1
#
_cell.length_a   1.000
_cell.length_b   1.000
_cell.length_c   1.000
_cell.angle_alpha   90.00
_cell.angle_beta   90.00
_cell.angle_gamma   90.00
#
_symmetry.space_group_name_H-M   'P 1'
#
loop_
_entity.id
_entity.type
_entity.pdbx_description
1 polymer ?
#
loop_
_entity_poly.entity_id
_entity_poly.type
_entity_poly.pdbx_seq_one_letter_code
_entity_poly.pdbx_strand_id
1 'polypeptide(L)'
;TPAYMTLNTTLLNYPCPKPDGEITVLRVGSETSCAHDPSRPNCNGPLPKNPGTYRVKFLAWNGSSPVAETRWSEPITLRTAQHPSSIAVPGRGHSGGMIALTAILSILFAILLAGLLAMLVFWGSDTCGGSSSFSKPEAVSVRRYNTHHVYDQPAARL
;
A
#
# COMPACT_ATOMS: atom_id res chain seq x y z
N THR A 1 -38.73 -4.21 30.32
CA THR A 1 -39.81 -3.72 29.43
C THR A 1 -39.35 -3.82 27.99
N PRO A 2 -40.21 -4.18 27.03
CA PRO A 2 -39.87 -4.06 25.61
C PRO A 2 -39.69 -2.58 25.25
N ALA A 3 -38.57 -2.24 24.61
CA ALA A 3 -38.34 -0.91 24.06
C ALA A 3 -38.84 -0.88 22.61
N TYR A 4 -39.78 0.02 22.33
CA TYR A 4 -40.25 0.29 20.98
C TYR A 4 -39.62 1.59 20.47
N MET A 5 -39.34 1.62 19.18
CA MET A 5 -38.85 2.79 18.47
C MET A 5 -39.79 3.05 17.29
N THR A 6 -40.26 4.27 17.15
CA THR A 6 -41.17 4.67 16.07
C THR A 6 -40.41 5.57 15.10
N LEU A 7 -40.40 5.21 13.82
CA LEU A 7 -39.84 6.02 12.75
C LEU A 7 -40.97 6.49 11.84
N ASN A 8 -41.21 7.79 11.81
CA ASN A 8 -42.20 8.37 10.91
C ASN A 8 -41.65 8.42 9.47
N THR A 9 -42.47 8.02 8.50
CA THR A 9 -42.16 8.10 7.08
C THR A 9 -43.45 8.31 6.27
N THR A 10 -43.33 8.68 5.00
CA THR A 10 -44.45 8.90 4.09
C THR A 10 -44.43 7.88 2.95
N LEU A 11 -45.59 7.69 2.29
CA LEU A 11 -45.70 6.81 1.12
C LEU A 11 -44.79 7.24 -0.04
N LEU A 12 -44.45 8.53 -0.14
CA LEU A 12 -43.55 9.07 -1.16
C LEU A 12 -42.12 8.51 -1.04
N ASN A 13 -41.70 8.09 0.15
CA ASN A 13 -40.41 7.44 0.37
C ASN A 13 -40.43 5.94 0.02
N TYR A 14 -41.62 5.35 -0.15
CA TYR A 14 -41.85 3.91 -0.37
C TYR A 14 -42.94 3.70 -1.45
N PRO A 15 -42.75 4.20 -2.68
CA PRO A 15 -43.74 4.05 -3.74
C PRO A 15 -43.90 2.59 -4.17
N CYS A 16 -45.13 2.22 -4.52
CA CYS A 16 -45.47 0.94 -5.12
C CYS A 16 -46.11 1.16 -6.51
N PRO A 17 -45.87 0.29 -7.51
CA PRO A 17 -45.02 -0.91 -7.47
C PRO A 17 -43.52 -0.56 -7.52
N LYS A 18 -42.68 -1.46 -7.00
CA LYS A 18 -41.23 -1.37 -7.11
C LYS A 18 -40.81 -1.57 -8.58
N PRO A 19 -39.89 -0.76 -9.14
CA PRO A 19 -39.23 -1.08 -10.40
C PRO A 19 -38.53 -2.44 -10.36
N ASP A 20 -38.45 -3.12 -11.50
CA ASP A 20 -37.70 -4.38 -11.62
C ASP A 20 -36.22 -4.14 -11.25
N GLY A 21 -35.64 -5.06 -10.46
CA GLY A 21 -34.35 -4.85 -9.80
C GLY A 21 -34.48 -4.24 -8.40
N GLU A 22 -34.59 -2.91 -8.26
CA GLU A 22 -34.76 -2.20 -6.98
C GLU A 22 -33.45 -2.10 -6.14
N ILE A 23 -33.47 -2.16 -4.79
CA ILE A 23 -34.51 -2.58 -3.82
C ILE A 23 -34.92 -1.41 -2.88
N THR A 24 -36.22 -1.27 -2.56
CA THR A 24 -36.72 -0.25 -1.62
C THR A 24 -36.34 -0.61 -0.18
N VAL A 25 -35.45 0.18 0.45
CA VAL A 25 -34.88 -0.11 1.77
C VAL A 25 -35.25 0.99 2.77
N LEU A 26 -35.86 0.60 3.89
CA LEU A 26 -35.98 1.47 5.07
C LEU A 26 -34.73 1.32 5.95
N ARG A 27 -33.85 2.32 5.90
CA ARG A 27 -32.68 2.38 6.78
C ARG A 27 -33.08 2.87 8.17
N VAL A 28 -32.97 2.00 9.16
CA VAL A 28 -33.19 2.33 10.58
C VAL A 28 -31.85 2.59 11.30
N GLY A 29 -31.88 3.44 12.33
CA GLY A 29 -30.74 3.69 13.22
C GLY A 29 -29.66 4.63 12.69
N SER A 30 -29.96 5.52 11.75
CA SER A 30 -28.96 6.39 11.10
C SER A 30 -28.72 7.76 11.74
N GLU A 31 -29.61 8.26 12.59
CA GLU A 31 -29.52 9.61 13.17
C GLU A 31 -28.77 9.60 14.51
N THR A 32 -27.44 9.55 14.46
CA THR A 32 -26.60 9.60 15.68
C THR A 32 -26.77 10.88 16.50
N SER A 33 -27.17 11.99 15.87
CA SER A 33 -27.35 13.29 16.53
C SER A 33 -28.49 13.34 17.55
N CYS A 34 -29.50 12.47 17.42
CA CYS A 34 -30.64 12.41 18.33
C CYS A 34 -30.59 11.24 19.33
N ALA A 35 -29.49 10.48 19.37
CA ALA A 35 -29.37 9.24 20.15
C ALA A 35 -29.69 9.41 21.65
N HIS A 36 -29.55 10.64 22.18
CA HIS A 36 -29.81 11.00 23.57
C HIS A 36 -30.71 12.24 23.70
N ASP A 37 -31.49 12.57 22.65
CA ASP A 37 -32.38 13.73 22.62
C ASP A 37 -33.83 13.34 22.94
N PRO A 38 -34.32 13.55 24.18
CA PRO A 38 -35.67 13.20 24.57
C PRO A 38 -36.74 14.09 23.90
N SER A 39 -36.37 15.23 23.30
CA SER A 39 -37.32 16.10 22.60
C SER A 39 -37.75 15.56 21.23
N ARG A 40 -37.04 14.54 20.70
CA ARG A 40 -37.26 13.96 19.36
C ARG A 40 -37.59 12.46 19.42
N PRO A 41 -38.70 12.03 20.07
CA PRO A 41 -39.01 10.62 20.33
C PRO A 41 -39.23 9.76 19.07
N ASN A 42 -39.51 10.37 17.92
CA ASN A 42 -39.72 9.69 16.63
C ASN A 42 -38.49 9.75 15.69
N CYS A 43 -37.31 10.11 16.21
CA CYS A 43 -36.10 10.23 15.39
C CYS A 43 -35.54 8.85 15.02
N ASN A 44 -34.75 8.78 13.94
CA ASN A 44 -34.12 7.53 13.51
C ASN A 44 -32.83 7.18 14.29
N GLY A 45 -32.85 7.35 15.62
CA GLY A 45 -31.70 7.18 16.51
C GLY A 45 -31.12 5.75 16.51
N PRO A 46 -29.82 5.56 16.81
CA PRO A 46 -29.16 4.26 16.72
C PRO A 46 -29.86 3.17 17.53
N LEU A 47 -30.03 1.99 16.93
CA LEU A 47 -30.66 0.85 17.60
C LEU A 47 -29.83 0.42 18.83
N PRO A 48 -30.48 0.05 19.97
CA PRO A 48 -29.78 -0.31 21.19
C PRO A 48 -28.72 -1.40 20.99
N LYS A 49 -27.53 -1.22 21.61
CA LYS A 49 -26.36 -2.10 21.45
C LYS A 49 -26.55 -3.52 22.05
N ASN A 50 -27.74 -3.86 22.55
CA ASN A 50 -28.00 -5.16 23.17
C ASN A 50 -28.05 -6.25 22.08
N PRO A 51 -27.49 -7.45 22.29
CA PRO A 51 -27.58 -8.58 21.36
C PRO A 51 -28.99 -9.21 21.42
N GLY A 52 -30.00 -8.42 21.05
CA GLY A 52 -31.40 -8.82 20.96
C GLY A 52 -31.83 -9.00 19.52
N THR A 53 -32.91 -9.75 19.33
CA THR A 53 -33.53 -9.95 18.02
C THR A 53 -34.65 -8.95 17.83
N TYR A 54 -34.60 -8.23 16.71
CA TYR A 54 -35.54 -7.14 16.38
C TYR A 54 -36.72 -7.67 15.59
N ARG A 55 -37.85 -6.97 15.64
CA ARG A 55 -39.01 -7.19 14.77
C ARG A 55 -39.52 -5.86 14.29
N VAL A 56 -40.02 -5.81 13.06
CA VAL A 56 -40.61 -4.60 12.46
C VAL A 56 -42.06 -4.86 12.07
N LYS A 57 -42.90 -3.84 12.17
CA LYS A 57 -44.21 -3.78 11.52
C LYS A 57 -44.46 -2.36 11.05
N PHE A 58 -45.29 -2.19 10.04
CA PHE A 58 -45.74 -0.89 9.59
C PHE A 58 -47.11 -0.58 10.18
N LEU A 59 -47.34 0.68 10.53
CA LEU A 59 -48.64 1.21 10.94
C LEU A 59 -48.96 2.39 10.03
N ALA A 60 -50.14 2.35 9.40
CA ALA A 60 -50.69 3.49 8.68
C ALA A 60 -51.54 4.32 9.65
N TRP A 61 -51.36 5.64 9.63
CA TRP A 61 -52.07 6.58 10.50
C TRP A 61 -52.97 7.49 9.68
N ASN A 62 -54.14 7.82 10.23
CA ASN A 62 -55.02 8.89 9.74
C ASN A 62 -55.19 9.90 10.89
N GLY A 63 -54.55 11.07 10.76
CA GLY A 63 -54.41 12.01 11.87
C GLY A 63 -53.76 11.34 13.09
N SER A 64 -54.46 11.37 14.22
CA SER A 64 -53.97 10.85 15.51
C SER A 64 -54.31 9.37 15.77
N SER A 65 -54.86 8.64 14.79
CA SER A 65 -55.30 7.25 14.98
C SER A 65 -54.66 6.29 13.95
N PRO A 66 -54.17 5.11 14.36
CA PRO A 66 -53.77 4.06 13.42
C PRO A 66 -55.01 3.48 12.73
N VAL A 67 -54.94 3.31 11.40
CA VAL A 67 -56.04 2.79 10.56
C VAL A 67 -55.73 1.44 9.93
N ALA A 68 -54.46 1.06 9.84
CA ALA A 68 -54.04 -0.27 9.42
C ALA A 68 -52.67 -0.62 10.02
N GLU A 69 -52.40 -1.90 10.21
CA GLU A 69 -51.06 -2.38 10.56
C GLU A 69 -50.71 -3.69 9.85
N THR A 70 -49.42 -3.92 9.64
CA THR A 70 -48.94 -5.23 9.19
C THR A 70 -48.77 -6.16 10.39
N ARG A 71 -48.72 -7.47 10.12
CA ARG A 71 -48.12 -8.42 11.07
C ARG A 71 -46.67 -8.02 11.35
N TRP A 72 -46.15 -8.46 12.49
CA TRP A 72 -44.71 -8.40 12.76
C TRP A 72 -43.93 -9.23 11.76
N SER A 73 -42.75 -8.75 11.38
CA SER A 73 -41.76 -9.51 10.64
C SER A 73 -41.30 -10.74 11.44
N GLU A 74 -40.67 -11.67 10.74
CA GLU A 74 -39.79 -12.64 11.37
C GLU A 74 -38.67 -11.94 12.18
N PRO A 75 -38.08 -12.62 13.18
CA PRO A 75 -37.00 -12.06 13.99
C PRO A 75 -35.76 -11.71 13.14
N ILE A 76 -35.25 -10.49 13.30
CA ILE A 76 -34.07 -9.95 12.62
C ILE A 76 -32.92 -9.81 13.63
N THR A 77 -31.85 -10.59 13.45
CA THR A 77 -30.63 -10.46 14.27
C THR A 77 -29.70 -9.41 13.66
N LEU A 78 -29.39 -8.35 14.41
CA LEU A 78 -28.42 -7.35 13.94
C LEU A 78 -26.98 -7.87 14.07
N ARG A 79 -26.13 -7.49 13.12
CA ARG A 79 -24.69 -7.73 13.21
C ARG A 79 -24.05 -6.60 14.02
N THR A 80 -23.40 -6.93 15.13
CA THR A 80 -22.61 -5.95 15.90
C THR A 80 -21.44 -5.46 15.05
N ALA A 81 -21.35 -4.17 14.80
CA ALA A 81 -20.17 -3.57 14.19
C ALA A 81 -18.96 -3.76 15.10
N GLN A 82 -17.92 -4.41 14.61
CA GLN A 82 -16.64 -4.50 15.31
C GLN A 82 -15.96 -3.13 15.31
N HIS A 83 -15.26 -2.80 16.39
CA HIS A 83 -14.45 -1.57 16.40
C HIS A 83 -13.31 -1.72 15.37
N PRO A 84 -12.96 -0.69 14.59
CA PRO A 84 -11.90 -0.80 13.59
C PRO A 84 -10.56 -1.32 14.15
N SER A 85 -10.22 -0.98 15.40
CA SER A 85 -9.01 -1.50 16.06
C SER A 85 -9.12 -2.95 16.58
N SER A 86 -10.33 -3.52 16.64
CA SER A 86 -10.56 -4.93 16.97
C SER A 86 -10.65 -5.83 15.73
N ILE A 87 -10.71 -5.23 14.53
CA ILE A 87 -10.55 -5.97 13.28
C ILE A 87 -9.08 -6.35 13.19
N ALA A 88 -8.76 -7.62 13.44
CA ALA A 88 -7.45 -8.17 13.15
C ALA A 88 -7.24 -8.10 11.63
N VAL A 89 -6.53 -7.07 11.16
CA VAL A 89 -6.18 -6.91 9.74
C VAL A 89 -5.26 -8.07 9.32
N PRO A 90 -5.75 -9.05 8.54
CA PRO A 90 -4.90 -10.13 8.08
C PRO A 90 -4.02 -9.57 6.97
N GLY A 91 -2.69 -9.54 7.17
CA GLY A 91 -1.77 -9.04 6.16
C GLY A 91 -1.16 -7.65 6.42
N ARG A 92 -0.74 -7.36 7.67
CA ARG A 92 0.39 -6.43 7.89
C ARG A 92 1.77 -7.10 7.68
N GLY A 93 1.80 -8.26 7.02
CA GLY A 93 2.99 -8.78 6.34
C GLY A 93 2.97 -8.31 4.90
N HIS A 94 4.12 -7.95 4.35
CA HIS A 94 4.26 -7.62 2.93
C HIS A 94 3.68 -8.77 2.10
N SER A 95 2.68 -8.50 1.26
CA SER A 95 2.14 -9.49 0.31
C SER A 95 3.31 -10.10 -0.47
N GLY A 96 3.29 -11.41 -0.71
CA GLY A 96 4.40 -12.10 -1.40
C GLY A 96 4.76 -11.45 -2.74
N GLY A 97 3.77 -10.87 -3.44
CA GLY A 97 3.99 -10.06 -4.64
C GLY A 97 4.80 -8.78 -4.40
N MET A 98 4.62 -8.09 -3.27
CA MET A 98 5.45 -6.93 -2.89
C MET A 98 6.90 -7.33 -2.65
N ILE A 99 7.14 -8.47 -1.98
CA ILE A 99 8.50 -9.00 -1.74
C ILE A 99 9.16 -9.42 -3.06
N ALA A 100 8.41 -10.09 -3.93
CA ALA A 100 8.90 -10.48 -5.26
C ALA A 100 9.24 -9.25 -6.12
N LEU A 101 8.37 -8.23 -6.13
CA LEU A 101 8.60 -6.99 -6.88
C LEU A 101 9.83 -6.22 -6.35
N THR A 102 10.00 -6.07 -5.04
CA THR A 102 11.19 -5.37 -4.50
C THR A 102 12.47 -6.14 -4.77
N ALA A 103 12.45 -7.48 -4.70
CA ALA A 103 13.59 -8.32 -5.07
C ALA A 103 13.96 -8.17 -6.55
N ILE A 104 12.99 -8.27 -7.47
CA ILE A 104 13.20 -8.10 -8.91
C ILE A 104 13.76 -6.70 -9.22
N LEU A 105 13.14 -5.65 -8.69
CA LEU A 105 13.58 -4.27 -8.91
C LEU A 105 15.00 -4.02 -8.36
N SER A 106 15.33 -4.59 -7.19
CA SER A 106 16.67 -4.50 -6.60
C SER A 106 17.73 -5.17 -7.47
N ILE A 107 17.45 -6.38 -7.99
CA ILE A 107 18.36 -7.11 -8.88
C ILE A 107 18.57 -6.36 -10.20
N LEU A 108 17.49 -5.89 -10.83
CA LEU A 108 17.57 -5.12 -12.08
C LEU A 108 18.34 -3.81 -11.88
N PHE A 109 18.12 -3.10 -10.77
CA PHE A 109 18.86 -1.89 -10.44
C PHE A 109 20.36 -2.15 -10.24
N ALA A 110 20.72 -3.24 -9.54
CA ALA A 110 22.12 -3.65 -9.35
C ALA A 110 22.82 -3.98 -10.69
N ILE A 111 22.12 -4.67 -11.61
CA ILE A 111 22.64 -4.98 -12.95
C ILE A 111 22.85 -3.68 -13.76
N LEU A 112 21.88 -2.77 -13.75
CA LEU A 112 21.99 -1.46 -14.42
C LEU A 112 23.14 -0.63 -13.87
N LEU A 113 23.32 -0.60 -12.54
CA LEU A 113 24.42 0.11 -11.89
C LEU A 113 25.78 -0.50 -12.24
N ALA A 114 25.90 -1.84 -12.22
CA ALA A 114 27.13 -2.53 -12.62
C ALA A 114 27.47 -2.28 -14.10
N GLY A 115 26.47 -2.29 -14.99
CA GLY A 115 26.64 -1.93 -16.40
C GLY A 115 27.09 -0.48 -16.60
N LEU A 116 26.50 0.47 -15.87
CA LEU A 116 26.90 1.87 -15.90
C LEU A 116 28.34 2.07 -15.40
N LEU A 117 28.72 1.43 -14.30
CA LEU A 117 30.08 1.48 -13.76
C LEU A 117 31.09 0.87 -14.74
N ALA A 118 30.77 -0.28 -15.35
CA ALA A 118 31.59 -0.89 -16.38
C ALA A 118 31.78 0.07 -17.57
N MET A 119 30.70 0.65 -18.10
CA MET A 119 30.77 1.62 -19.20
C MET A 119 31.61 2.85 -18.83
N LEU A 120 31.47 3.40 -17.62
CA LEU A 120 32.29 4.52 -17.14
C LEU A 120 33.78 4.15 -17.01
N VAL A 121 34.09 2.94 -16.56
CA VAL A 121 35.48 2.44 -16.44
C VAL A 121 36.08 2.20 -17.82
N PHE A 122 35.37 1.52 -18.74
CA PHE A 122 35.87 1.26 -20.08
C PHE A 122 36.01 2.56 -20.91
N TRP A 123 35.00 3.43 -20.91
CA TRP A 123 35.07 4.73 -21.56
C TRP A 123 36.16 5.63 -20.95
N GLY A 124 36.25 5.67 -19.61
CA GLY A 124 37.32 6.37 -18.90
C GLY A 124 38.70 5.86 -19.30
N SER A 125 38.85 4.54 -19.45
CA SER A 125 40.07 3.87 -19.91
C SER A 125 40.40 4.20 -21.36
N ASP A 126 39.41 4.33 -22.25
CA ASP A 126 39.65 4.76 -23.64
C ASP A 126 40.06 6.24 -23.71
N THR A 127 39.44 7.11 -22.89
CA THR A 127 39.79 8.54 -22.85
C THR A 127 41.12 8.85 -22.17
N CYS A 128 41.58 8.00 -21.24
CA CYS A 128 42.89 8.14 -20.58
C CYS A 128 43.99 7.23 -21.17
N GLY A 129 43.61 6.19 -21.93
CA GLY A 129 44.51 5.25 -22.60
C GLY A 129 45.04 5.77 -23.94
N GLY A 130 44.50 6.89 -24.43
CA GLY A 130 44.91 7.59 -25.65
C GLY A 130 46.34 8.17 -25.65
N SER A 131 47.21 7.84 -24.69
CA SER A 131 48.63 8.19 -24.76
C SER A 131 49.56 7.37 -23.82
N SER A 132 49.71 6.07 -24.06
CA SER A 132 50.90 5.33 -23.57
C SER A 132 51.21 4.06 -24.38
N SER A 133 51.51 4.25 -25.67
CA SER A 133 52.43 3.32 -26.36
C SER A 133 53.84 3.45 -25.77
N PHE A 134 54.04 2.98 -24.53
CA PHE A 134 55.38 2.79 -24.00
C PHE A 134 55.81 1.36 -24.26
N SER A 135 56.80 1.24 -25.14
CA SER A 135 57.35 -0.02 -25.60
C SER A 135 57.73 -0.94 -24.44
N LYS A 136 57.55 -2.25 -24.70
CA LYS A 136 58.36 -3.34 -24.13
C LYS A 136 59.73 -2.82 -23.67
N PRO A 137 60.16 -3.03 -22.41
CA PRO A 137 61.47 -2.57 -21.95
C PRO A 137 62.53 -3.21 -22.83
N GLU A 138 63.13 -2.40 -23.71
CA GLU A 138 64.24 -2.82 -24.53
C GLU A 138 65.40 -3.12 -23.58
N ALA A 139 65.94 -4.33 -23.66
CA ALA A 139 67.03 -4.74 -22.80
C ALA A 139 68.24 -3.88 -23.12
N VAL A 140 68.53 -2.89 -22.25
CA VAL A 140 69.67 -1.98 -22.39
C VAL A 140 70.93 -2.82 -22.49
N SER A 141 71.50 -2.90 -23.70
CA SER A 141 72.77 -3.58 -23.91
C SER A 141 73.88 -2.74 -23.29
N VAL A 142 74.26 -3.11 -22.06
CA VAL A 142 75.40 -2.49 -21.37
C VAL A 142 76.66 -2.79 -22.17
N ARG A 143 77.12 -1.81 -22.95
CA ARG A 143 78.32 -1.93 -23.78
C ARG A 143 79.55 -2.01 -22.87
N ARG A 144 80.03 -3.23 -22.64
CA ARG A 144 81.29 -3.48 -21.92
C ARG A 144 82.45 -2.87 -22.72
N TYR A 145 83.05 -1.83 -22.17
CA TYR A 145 84.34 -1.32 -22.65
C TYR A 145 85.45 -2.20 -22.08
N ASN A 146 86.31 -2.74 -22.95
CA ASN A 146 87.53 -3.40 -22.52
C ASN A 146 88.59 -2.33 -22.26
N THR A 147 89.05 -2.25 -21.01
CA THR A 147 90.17 -1.39 -20.64
C THR A 147 91.46 -2.01 -21.19
N HIS A 148 92.05 -1.40 -22.22
CA HIS A 148 93.37 -1.82 -22.68
C HIS A 148 94.42 -1.45 -21.62
N HIS A 149 95.19 -2.44 -21.18
CA HIS A 149 96.33 -2.20 -20.28
C HIS A 149 97.36 -1.32 -20.98
N VAL A 150 97.69 -0.17 -20.36
CA VAL A 150 98.87 0.61 -20.72
C VAL A 150 100.09 -0.12 -20.16
N TYR A 151 101.05 -0.43 -21.03
CA TYR A 151 102.34 -0.95 -20.61
C TYR A 151 103.21 0.20 -20.08
N ASP A 152 103.78 0.02 -18.89
CA ASP A 152 104.86 0.90 -18.40
C ASP A 152 106.09 0.74 -19.31
N GLN A 153 106.47 1.83 -19.97
CA GLN A 153 107.65 1.86 -20.83
C GLN A 153 108.87 2.30 -20.00
N PRO A 154 109.95 1.50 -19.91
CA PRO A 154 111.07 1.80 -19.03
C PRO A 154 111.84 3.04 -19.50
N ALA A 155 112.20 3.91 -18.56
CA ALA A 155 113.01 5.09 -18.83
C ALA A 155 114.39 4.69 -19.39
N ALA A 156 114.76 5.28 -20.52
CA ALA A 156 116.06 5.06 -21.14
C ALA A 156 117.18 5.63 -20.26
N ARG A 157 118.29 4.90 -20.16
CA ARG A 157 119.53 5.40 -19.54
C ARG A 157 120.26 6.33 -20.51
N LEU A 158 120.81 7.40 -19.97
CA LEU A 158 121.93 8.18 -20.49
C LEU A 158 123.05 8.12 -19.45
#